data_AF-G4NZT2-F1
#
_entry.id   AF-G4NZT2-F1
#
_cell.length_a   1.000
_cell.length_b   1.000
_cell.length_c   1.000
_cell.angle_alpha   90.00
_cell.angle_beta   90.00
_cell.angle_gamma   90.00
#
_symmetry.space_group_name_H-M   'P 1'
#
loop_
_entity.id
_entity.type
_entity.pdbx_description
1 polymer ?
#
loop_
_entity_poly.entity_id
_entity_poly.type
_entity_poly.pdbx_seq_one_letter_code
_entity_poly.pdbx_strand_id
1 'polypeptide(L)' 'MGMPVEFNTLIVTKGQEVRIDENIFTLEKDGYRVYPMEIPMDVRKTKFGEKSGTAEVQKLQWEDGRTIITYKLTSLHSVN' A
#
# COMPACT_ATOMS: atom_id res chain seq x y z
N MET A 1 28.14 6.33 1.72
CA MET A 1 26.90 5.89 2.38
C MET A 1 25.72 6.46 1.60
N GLY A 2 24.73 5.65 1.25
CA GLY A 2 23.59 6.07 0.43
C GLY A 2 22.27 5.66 1.08
N MET A 3 21.18 6.34 0.69
CA MET A 3 19.83 6.03 1.13
C MET A 3 19.15 5.13 0.10
N PRO A 4 19.01 3.82 0.34
CA PRO A 4 18.27 2.96 -0.57
C PRO A 4 16.78 3.27 -0.48
N VAL A 5 16.14 3.55 -1.61
CA VAL A 5 14.70 3.80 -1.74
C VAL A 5 14.12 2.96 -2.87
N GLU A 6 12.94 2.37 -2.64
CA GLU A 6 12.19 1.60 -3.64
C GLU A 6 10.94 2.38 -4.06
N PHE A 7 10.75 2.59 -5.37
CA PHE A 7 9.55 3.23 -5.90
C PHE A 7 8.51 2.17 -6.22
N ASN A 8 7.31 2.29 -5.63
CA ASN A 8 6.24 1.33 -5.81
C ASN A 8 5.04 1.95 -6.53
N THR A 9 4.58 1.26 -7.57
CA THR A 9 3.39 1.62 -8.37
C THR A 9 2.17 0.73 -8.06
N LEU A 10 2.31 -0.22 -7.12
CA LEU A 10 1.27 -1.16 -6.71
C LEU A 10 1.30 -1.31 -5.17
N ILE A 11 0.12 -1.47 -4.56
CA ILE A 11 0.00 -1.82 -3.14
C ILE A 11 -0.16 -3.34 -3.03
N VAL A 12 0.93 -4.04 -2.70
CA VAL A 12 0.91 -5.50 -2.50
C VAL A 12 0.79 -5.81 -1.02
N THR A 13 -0.37 -6.28 -0.57
CA THR A 13 -0.67 -6.37 0.87
C THR A 13 -0.10 -7.62 1.54
N LYS A 14 0.00 -8.75 0.81
CA LYS A 14 0.34 -10.07 1.37
C LYS A 14 -0.58 -10.53 2.52
N GLY A 15 -1.76 -9.94 2.67
CA GLY A 15 -2.67 -10.20 3.80
C GLY A 15 -2.19 -9.62 5.13
N GLN A 16 -1.28 -8.64 5.10
CA GLN A 16 -0.69 -7.99 6.28
C GLN A 16 -1.29 -6.60 6.53
N GLU A 17 -2.29 -6.19 5.75
CA GLU A 17 -3.00 -4.94 5.93
C GLU A 17 -3.87 -4.96 7.20
N VAL A 18 -3.88 -3.84 7.93
CA VAL A 18 -4.70 -3.66 9.13
C VAL A 18 -5.72 -2.58 8.86
N ARG A 19 -7.01 -2.91 8.96
CA ARG A 19 -8.11 -1.95 8.85
C ARG A 19 -8.13 -1.08 10.11
N ILE A 20 -8.09 0.24 9.94
CA ILE A 20 -8.17 1.22 11.03
C ILE A 20 -9.47 2.01 11.03
N ASP A 21 -10.18 2.05 9.89
CA ASP A 21 -11.50 2.65 9.73
C ASP A 21 -12.24 1.94 8.57
N GLU A 22 -13.52 2.26 8.30
CA GLU A 22 -14.39 1.55 7.34
C GLU A 22 -13.68 1.16 6.03
N ASN A 23 -13.05 2.15 5.37
CA ASN A 23 -12.31 1.98 4.12
C ASN A 23 -10.85 2.40 4.22
N ILE A 24 -10.30 2.56 5.42
CA ILE A 24 -8.92 3.01 5.64
C ILE A 24 -8.10 1.88 6.25
N PHE A 25 -6.96 1.62 5.64
CA PHE A 25 -6.07 0.53 5.99
C PHE A 25 -4.65 1.05 6.17
N THR A 26 -3.89 0.33 6.98
CA THR A 26 -2.45 0.53 7.15
C THR A 26 -1.70 -0.69 6.67
N LEU A 27 -0.52 -0.48 6.11
CA LEU A 27 0.35 -1.55 5.66
C LEU A 27 1.81 -1.18 5.92
N GLU A 28 2.49 -2.06 6.64
CA GLU A 28 3.91 -1.97 6.91
C GLU A 28 4.73 -2.70 5.85
N LYS A 29 5.87 -2.13 5.50
CA LYS A 29 6.81 -2.68 4.53
C LYS A 29 8.25 -2.48 4.99
N ASP A 30 9.07 -3.50 4.74
CA ASP A 30 10.51 -3.38 4.91
C ASP A 30 11.12 -2.42 3.88
N GLY A 31 12.07 -1.63 4.33
CA GLY A 31 12.80 -0.62 3.56
C GLY A 31 12.05 0.70 3.42
N TYR A 32 12.77 1.72 2.97
CA TYR A 32 12.20 3.00 2.60
C TYR A 32 11.61 2.91 1.19
N ARG A 33 10.30 3.13 1.12
CA ARG A 33 9.49 3.01 -0.09
C ARG A 33 8.81 4.32 -0.38
N VAL A 34 8.70 4.64 -1.66
CA VAL A 34 7.97 5.79 -2.16
C VAL A 34 6.73 5.29 -2.88
N TYR A 35 5.60 5.90 -2.55
CA TYR A 35 4.33 5.68 -3.23
C TYR A 35 3.82 7.01 -3.79
N PRO A 36 3.13 6.98 -4.94
CA PRO A 36 2.24 8.06 -5.35
C PRO A 36 1.25 8.39 -4.22
N MET A 37 1.28 9.64 -3.76
CA MET A 37 0.34 10.16 -2.77
C MET A 37 -0.91 10.67 -3.49
N GLU A 38 -2.10 10.41 -2.92
CA GLU A 38 -3.40 10.85 -3.45
C GLU A 38 -3.71 10.45 -4.91
N ILE A 39 -2.99 9.46 -5.45
CA ILE A 39 -3.21 8.92 -6.81
C ILE A 39 -3.79 7.50 -6.68
N PRO A 40 -4.87 7.16 -7.43
CA PRO A 40 -5.44 5.82 -7.41
C PRO A 40 -4.46 4.76 -7.95
N MET A 41 -4.31 3.67 -7.19
CA MET A 41 -3.39 2.58 -7.51
C MET A 41 -4.05 1.22 -7.25
N ASP A 42 -3.57 0.20 -7.97
CA ASP A 42 -4.01 -1.18 -7.78
C ASP A 42 -3.55 -1.73 -6.42
N VAL A 43 -4.50 -2.35 -5.70
CA VAL A 43 -4.26 -3.14 -4.51
C VAL A 43 -4.33 -4.63 -4.89
N ARG A 44 -3.33 -5.42 -4.46
CA ARG A 44 -3.24 -6.86 -4.74
C ARG A 44 -2.77 -7.64 -3.52
N LYS A 45 -3.25 -8.87 -3.35
CA LYS A 45 -2.73 -9.77 -2.30
C LYS A 45 -1.29 -10.23 -2.58
N THR A 46 -0.97 -10.56 -3.83
CA THR A 46 0.38 -10.95 -4.27
C THR A 46 0.80 -10.15 -5.50
N LYS A 47 2.12 -10.05 -5.77
CA LYS A 47 2.65 -9.22 -6.87
C LYS A 47 2.09 -9.60 -8.25
N PHE A 48 1.88 -10.91 -8.48
CA PHE A 48 1.35 -11.46 -9.72
C PHE A 48 -0.10 -11.93 -9.60
N GLY A 49 -0.72 -11.70 -8.44
CA GLY A 49 -2.11 -12.08 -8.21
C GLY A 49 -3.09 -11.11 -8.87
N GLU A 50 -4.35 -11.49 -8.79
CA GLU A 50 -5.46 -10.66 -9.27
C GLU A 50 -5.57 -9.35 -8.48
N LYS A 51 -6.16 -8.35 -9.15
CA LYS A 51 -6.52 -7.08 -8.53
C LYS A 51 -7.56 -7.34 -7.45
N SER A 52 -7.30 -6.88 -6.23
CA SER A 52 -8.23 -6.92 -5.11
C SER A 52 -9.08 -5.65 -5.05
N GLY A 53 -8.55 -4.52 -5.53
CA GLY A 53 -9.25 -3.25 -5.54
C GLY A 53 -8.37 -2.10 -6.01
N THR A 54 -8.87 -0.88 -5.85
CA THR A 54 -8.15 0.36 -6.10
C THR A 54 -8.11 1.17 -4.80
N ALA A 55 -6.97 1.79 -4.50
CA ALA A 55 -6.81 2.64 -3.33
C ALA A 55 -5.90 3.84 -3.58
N GLU A 56 -6.00 4.84 -2.72
CA GLU A 56 -5.15 6.03 -2.71
C GLU A 56 -4.37 6.08 -1.39
N VAL A 57 -3.05 6.30 -1.46
CA VAL A 57 -2.23 6.52 -0.25
C VAL A 57 -2.50 7.93 0.27
N GLN A 58 -2.92 8.02 1.53
CA GLN A 58 -3.26 9.26 2.24
C GLN A 58 -2.15 9.70 3.19
N LYS A 59 -1.32 8.76 3.65
CA LYS A 59 -0.18 9.02 4.52
C LYS A 59 0.93 8.03 4.23
N LEU A 60 2.18 8.51 4.28
CA LEU A 60 3.39 7.70 4.20
C LEU A 60 4.33 8.13 5.32
N GLN A 61 4.85 7.15 6.06
CA GLN A 61 5.80 7.36 7.15
C GLN A 61 6.98 6.42 6.99
N TRP A 62 8.17 6.95 7.26
CA TRP A 62 9.41 6.18 7.36
C TRP A 62 9.87 6.16 8.81
N GLU A 63 10.12 4.97 9.33
CA GLU A 63 10.58 4.76 10.70
C GLU A 63 11.33 3.43 10.76
N ASP A 64 12.47 3.40 11.47
CA ASP A 64 13.25 2.18 11.75
C ASP A 64 13.54 1.28 10.53
N GLY A 65 13.85 1.89 9.38
CA GLY A 65 14.14 1.15 8.15
C GLY A 65 12.92 0.54 7.49
N ARG A 66 11.72 1.03 7.82
CA ARG A 66 10.43 0.57 7.30
C ARG A 66 9.62 1.72 6.73
N THR A 67 8.62 1.36 5.96
CA THR A 67 7.60 2.27 5.44
C THR A 67 6.23 1.82 5.91
N ILE A 68 5.49 2.74 6.53
CA ILE A 68 4.09 2.55 6.91
C ILE A 68 3.27 3.44 6.00
N ILE A 69 2.39 2.85 5.20
CA ILE A 69 1.40 3.58 4.42
C ILE A 69 0.03 3.47 5.07
N THR A 70 -0.71 4.58 5.07
CA THR A 70 -2.15 4.60 5.31
C THR A 70 -2.83 4.89 3.98
N TYR A 71 -3.71 4.00 3.55
CA TYR A 71 -4.40 4.13 2.27
C TYR A 71 -5.92 3.97 2.44
N LYS A 72 -6.66 4.66 1.59
CA LYS A 72 -8.11 4.58 1.50
C LYS A 72 -8.48 3.72 0.30
N LEU A 73 -9.22 2.64 0.54
CA LEU A 73 -9.78 1.81 -0.52
C LEU A 73 -10.95 2.55 -1.18
N THR A 74 -10.87 2.76 -2.49
CA THR A 74 -11.87 3.50 -3.26
C THR A 74 -12.80 2.59 -4.07
N SER A 75 -12.32 1.41 -4.46
CA SER A 75 -13.15 0.37 -5.09
C SER A 75 -12.63 -1.02 -4.79
N LEU A 76 -13.55 -1.98 -4.66
CA LEU A 76 -13.23 -3.39 -4.65
C LEU A 76 -13.30 -3.93 -6.07
N HIS A 77 -12.34 -4.78 -6.43
CA HIS A 77 -12.47 -5.60 -7.61
C HIS A 77 -13.25 -6.84 -7.19
N SER A 78 -14.49 -6.95 -7.68
CA SER A 78 -15.38 -8.06 -7.34
C SER A 78 -14.74 -9.38 -7.75
N VAL A 79 -14.40 -10.21 -6.77
CA VAL A 79 -14.18 -11.63 -6.97
C VAL A 79 -15.39 -12.31 -6.33
N ASN A 80 -16.22 -12.94 -7.18
CA ASN A 80 -17.24 -13.88 -6.74
C ASN A 80 -16.63 -14.98 -5.87
#